data_AF-A0A1Q2CU19-F1
#
_entry.id   AF-A0A1Q2CU19-F1
#
_cell.length_a   1.000
_cell.length_b   1.000
_cell.length_c   1.000
_cell.angle_alpha   90.00
_cell.angle_beta   90.00
_cell.angle_gamma   90.00
#
_symmetry.space_group_name_H-M   'P 1'
#
loop_
_entity.id
_entity.type
_entity.pdbx_description
1 polymer ?
#
loop_
_entity_poly.entity_id
_entity_poly.type
_entity_poly.pdbx_seq_one_letter_code
_entity_poly.pdbx_strand_id
1 'polypeptide(L)'
;MRIVVVGGVAGGMSAAARARRLDETAEIIVLERGRHVSFANCGLPYYVGGEIEDSGKLLVQTPASLRAALNLDVRTGHDVTAVDTARRTVTAQTPDGPVELAYDALVLSPGAKAIRPDIPGLDSPRVSTLRTVDDAIRLKSDVDEGASRAVVLGAGFIGLEAAEALAMRGLDVTVVELAPHVLPPLEPELAHLVTQELRAIGVTVRDAVAATSIEDGPDEATVVLGDGSRIAADLVVLSVGVRPDTAPFEAAGIECERGAIVVDEHGRTSADGVWAVGDAVVATDAVTGMRRPVPLAGPANRAGRLVADDIVRPGSARPIPNPVGTAIVRVGSLTAAMTGANRAALDAAGLDYRTVHLHPNQHAGYFPGATQVRLVLHMRSDDGLLLGAQAVGLDGVDKRIDVLATAIRAGMAAPDLIDLDLAYSPPYGQAKDGVNLAGMLAANVLDETLTLWYADDLEDVSAEALILDARSEGEYATGHLPGSLNIAHTQLRERLDEVREAAAGRPVRVLCASGVRSAIAHRILTQSGFDSASLSGGMLTLRATLGDRADTVLTTR
;
A
#
# COMPACT_ATOMS: atom_id res chain seq x y z
N MET A 1 -31.37 23.94 8.76
CA MET A 1 -30.42 23.13 9.55
C MET A 1 -29.03 23.68 9.35
N ARG A 2 -28.22 23.77 10.40
CA ARG A 2 -26.82 24.18 10.37
C ARG A 2 -25.90 22.97 10.50
N ILE A 3 -25.11 22.73 9.47
CA ILE A 3 -24.10 21.68 9.42
C ILE A 3 -22.72 22.33 9.57
N VAL A 4 -21.98 21.95 10.61
CA VAL A 4 -20.59 22.37 10.80
C VAL A 4 -19.67 21.20 10.48
N VAL A 5 -18.64 21.44 9.69
CA VAL A 5 -17.66 20.44 9.25
C VAL A 5 -16.27 20.85 9.72
N VAL A 6 -15.56 19.96 10.40
CA VAL A 6 -14.20 20.18 10.91
C VAL A 6 -13.21 19.44 10.02
N GLY A 7 -12.34 20.18 9.33
CA GLY A 7 -11.40 19.66 8.34
C GLY A 7 -11.93 19.80 6.91
N GLY A 8 -11.23 20.61 6.09
CA GLY A 8 -11.68 21.02 4.76
C GLY A 8 -11.06 20.26 3.60
N VAL A 9 -10.58 19.03 3.81
CA VAL A 9 -9.94 18.20 2.76
C VAL A 9 -10.82 17.00 2.40
N ALA A 10 -10.30 15.77 2.31
CA ALA A 10 -10.96 14.63 1.69
C ALA A 10 -12.37 14.31 2.28
N GLY A 11 -12.45 13.92 3.54
CA GLY A 11 -13.72 13.52 4.17
C GLY A 11 -14.69 14.68 4.33
N GLY A 12 -14.25 15.75 4.99
CA GLY A 12 -15.09 16.90 5.30
C GLY A 12 -15.59 17.64 4.07
N MET A 13 -14.74 17.91 3.06
CA MET A 13 -15.22 18.58 1.85
C MET A 13 -16.17 17.70 1.03
N SER A 14 -15.92 16.38 0.98
CA SER A 14 -16.85 15.44 0.35
C SER A 14 -18.24 15.48 1.02
N ALA A 15 -18.28 15.54 2.35
CA ALA A 15 -19.51 15.69 3.12
C ALA A 15 -20.20 17.03 2.84
N ALA A 16 -19.49 18.15 2.96
CA ALA A 16 -20.05 19.49 2.74
C ALA A 16 -20.62 19.66 1.32
N ALA A 17 -19.86 19.25 0.30
CA ALA A 17 -20.29 19.34 -1.09
C ALA A 17 -21.48 18.43 -1.39
N ARG A 18 -21.55 17.25 -0.77
CA ARG A 18 -22.72 16.36 -0.90
C ARG A 18 -23.94 16.95 -0.20
N ALA A 19 -23.79 17.46 1.02
CA ALA A 19 -24.88 18.03 1.79
C ALA A 19 -25.56 19.19 1.04
N ARG A 20 -24.78 20.12 0.45
CA ARG A 20 -25.34 21.18 -0.41
C ARG A 20 -26.21 20.64 -1.54
N ARG A 21 -25.74 19.62 -2.26
CA ARG A 21 -26.49 19.01 -3.37
C ARG A 21 -27.79 18.31 -2.92
N LEU A 22 -27.95 18.08 -1.62
CA LEU A 22 -29.15 17.45 -1.06
C LEU A 22 -30.12 18.47 -0.46
N ASP A 23 -29.63 19.59 0.08
CA ASP A 23 -30.46 20.61 0.73
C ASP A 23 -29.87 22.01 0.49
N GLU A 24 -30.57 22.82 -0.31
CA GLU A 24 -30.19 24.20 -0.59
C GLU A 24 -30.48 25.17 0.57
N THR A 25 -31.30 24.76 1.54
CA THR A 25 -31.65 25.58 2.70
C THR A 25 -30.70 25.37 3.88
N ALA A 26 -29.84 24.35 3.82
CA ALA A 26 -28.85 24.10 4.85
C ALA A 26 -27.79 25.22 4.90
N GLU A 27 -27.47 25.67 6.11
CA GLU A 27 -26.30 26.49 6.39
C GLU A 27 -25.13 25.54 6.60
N ILE A 28 -24.12 25.58 5.72
CA ILE A 28 -22.99 24.64 5.74
C ILE A 28 -21.70 25.43 5.95
N ILE A 29 -21.09 25.23 7.12
CA ILE A 29 -19.85 25.90 7.53
C ILE A 29 -18.74 24.87 7.60
N VAL A 30 -17.62 25.12 6.91
CA VAL A 30 -16.42 24.29 6.94
C VAL A 30 -15.31 25.05 7.65
N LEU A 31 -14.76 24.45 8.70
CA LEU A 31 -13.65 25.01 9.48
C LEU A 31 -12.36 24.26 9.14
N GLU A 32 -11.35 24.99 8.70
CA GLU A 32 -10.04 24.45 8.35
C GLU A 32 -8.96 25.21 9.11
N ARG A 33 -8.07 24.48 9.80
CA ARG A 33 -6.98 25.10 10.57
C ARG A 33 -5.92 25.71 9.65
N GLY A 34 -5.67 25.07 8.51
CA GLY A 34 -4.67 25.47 7.54
C GLY A 34 -5.13 26.63 6.66
N ARG A 35 -4.23 27.05 5.76
CA ARG A 35 -4.48 28.11 4.77
C ARG A 35 -5.29 27.62 3.57
N HIS A 36 -5.26 26.31 3.31
CA HIS A 36 -5.78 25.71 2.09
C HIS A 36 -6.82 24.63 2.41
N VAL A 37 -7.82 24.52 1.55
CA VAL A 37 -8.85 23.48 1.55
C VAL A 37 -8.77 22.69 0.26
N SER A 38 -9.29 21.46 0.26
CA SER A 38 -9.38 20.61 -0.94
C SER A 38 -8.07 20.52 -1.74
N PHE A 39 -6.93 20.52 -1.06
CA PHE A 39 -5.65 20.40 -1.75
C PHE A 39 -5.30 18.94 -2.00
N ALA A 40 -4.53 18.70 -3.04
CA ALA A 40 -4.10 17.36 -3.44
C ALA A 40 -2.93 16.89 -2.56
N ASN A 41 -3.22 16.31 -1.38
CA ASN A 41 -2.21 15.71 -0.49
C ASN A 41 -1.26 14.76 -1.25
N CYS A 42 -1.82 13.92 -2.12
CA CYS A 42 -1.05 12.97 -2.93
C CYS A 42 -0.19 13.64 -4.00
N GLY A 43 -0.42 14.92 -4.31
CA GLY A 43 0.38 15.70 -5.24
C GLY A 43 1.65 16.31 -4.63
N LEU A 44 1.77 16.30 -3.29
CA LEU A 44 2.84 17.00 -2.59
C LEU A 44 4.26 16.50 -2.94
N PRO A 45 4.54 15.17 -2.96
CA PRO A 45 5.86 14.69 -3.35
C PRO A 45 6.21 15.04 -4.80
N TYR A 46 5.25 14.96 -5.72
CA TYR A 46 5.45 15.28 -7.13
C TYR A 46 5.68 16.78 -7.39
N TYR A 47 5.17 17.65 -6.51
CA TYR A 47 5.54 19.07 -6.50
C TYR A 47 6.98 19.29 -6.03
N VAL A 48 7.40 18.62 -4.96
CA VAL A 48 8.79 18.65 -4.49
C VAL A 48 9.75 18.14 -5.56
N GLY A 49 9.38 17.04 -6.23
CA GLY A 49 10.12 16.45 -7.35
C GLY A 49 10.15 17.29 -8.63
N GLY A 50 9.31 18.33 -8.73
CA GLY A 50 9.26 19.24 -9.87
C GLY A 50 8.41 18.77 -11.06
N GLU A 51 7.80 17.58 -10.97
CA GLU A 51 6.85 17.10 -11.99
C GLU A 51 5.56 17.93 -12.00
N ILE A 52 5.10 18.35 -10.83
CA ILE A 52 4.10 19.40 -10.68
C ILE A 52 4.86 20.71 -10.45
N GLU A 53 4.98 21.53 -11.48
CA GLU A 53 5.79 22.76 -11.39
C GLU A 53 5.12 23.87 -10.56
N ASP A 54 3.79 23.95 -10.59
CA ASP A 54 3.02 25.04 -10.00
C ASP A 54 2.24 24.55 -8.77
N SER A 55 2.56 25.13 -7.61
CA SER A 55 1.85 24.88 -6.34
C SER A 55 0.35 25.19 -6.42
N GLY A 56 -0.06 26.12 -7.29
CA GLY A 56 -1.46 26.42 -7.56
C GLY A 56 -2.25 25.23 -8.09
N LYS A 57 -1.60 24.29 -8.79
CA LYS A 57 -2.24 23.05 -9.27
C LYS A 57 -2.54 22.06 -8.14
N LEU A 58 -1.89 22.21 -6.98
CA LEU A 58 -2.23 21.45 -5.78
C LEU A 58 -3.55 21.92 -5.16
N LEU A 59 -3.98 23.15 -5.44
CA LEU A 59 -5.21 23.74 -4.91
C LEU A 59 -6.39 23.42 -5.82
N VAL A 60 -7.04 22.27 -5.59
CA VAL A 60 -8.17 21.82 -6.42
C VAL A 60 -9.37 22.76 -6.29
N GLN A 61 -9.55 23.38 -5.12
CA GLN A 61 -10.60 24.36 -4.85
C GLN A 61 -10.12 25.48 -3.93
N THR A 62 -10.84 26.59 -3.94
CA THR A 62 -10.65 27.72 -3.02
C THR A 62 -11.95 28.00 -2.24
N PRO A 63 -11.90 28.69 -1.09
CA PRO A 63 -13.11 29.14 -0.41
C PRO A 63 -14.06 29.93 -1.33
N ALA A 64 -13.52 30.79 -2.19
CA ALA A 64 -14.31 31.57 -3.14
C ALA A 64 -14.99 30.70 -4.22
N SER A 65 -14.26 29.73 -4.80
CA SER A 65 -14.86 28.82 -5.80
C SER A 65 -15.92 27.92 -5.18
N LEU A 66 -15.70 27.43 -3.96
CA LEU A 66 -16.66 26.62 -3.21
C LEU A 66 -17.91 27.43 -2.81
N ARG A 67 -17.75 28.70 -2.43
CA ARG A 67 -18.87 29.60 -2.17
C ARG A 67 -19.68 29.82 -3.45
N ALA A 68 -19.03 30.12 -4.57
CA ALA A 68 -19.72 30.39 -5.82
C ALA A 68 -20.45 29.15 -6.38
N ALA A 69 -19.83 27.97 -6.31
CA ALA A 69 -20.38 26.74 -6.89
C ALA A 69 -21.38 26.02 -5.99
N LEU A 70 -21.18 26.08 -4.66
CA LEU A 70 -21.88 25.24 -3.68
C LEU A 70 -22.37 26.01 -2.46
N ASN A 71 -22.33 27.35 -2.47
CA ASN A 71 -22.79 28.19 -1.35
C ASN A 71 -22.29 27.69 0.02
N LEU A 72 -21.02 27.28 0.09
CA LEU A 72 -20.37 26.84 1.32
C LEU A 72 -19.73 28.05 2.00
N ASP A 73 -19.87 28.15 3.32
CA ASP A 73 -19.09 29.09 4.14
C ASP A 73 -17.82 28.38 4.62
N VAL A 74 -16.71 28.61 3.91
CA VAL A 74 -15.43 27.94 4.17
C VAL A 74 -14.49 28.91 4.87
N ARG A 75 -14.08 28.56 6.10
CA ARG A 75 -13.27 29.40 6.99
C ARG A 75 -11.93 28.74 7.27
N THR A 76 -10.88 29.24 6.63
CA THR A 76 -9.50 28.83 6.86
C THR A 76 -8.90 29.54 8.09
N GLY A 77 -7.79 29.04 8.64
CA GLY A 77 -7.21 29.57 9.88
C GLY A 77 -8.10 29.39 11.13
N HIS A 78 -9.06 28.46 11.10
CA HIS A 78 -9.96 28.15 12.21
C HIS A 78 -9.64 26.76 12.75
N ASP A 79 -8.85 26.70 13.82
CA ASP A 79 -8.47 25.43 14.46
C ASP A 79 -9.47 25.05 15.56
N VAL A 80 -10.21 23.96 15.38
CA VAL A 80 -11.20 23.51 16.37
C VAL A 80 -10.48 22.89 17.57
N THR A 81 -10.62 23.53 18.73
CA THR A 81 -9.92 23.18 19.97
C THR A 81 -10.82 22.60 21.04
N ALA A 82 -12.14 22.76 20.93
CA ALA A 82 -13.11 22.16 21.85
C ALA A 82 -14.47 21.92 21.19
N VAL A 83 -15.21 20.95 21.72
CA VAL A 83 -16.61 20.66 21.38
C VAL A 83 -17.40 20.53 22.69
N ASP A 84 -18.56 21.17 22.76
CA ASP A 84 -19.55 20.97 23.82
C ASP A 84 -20.75 20.24 23.21
N THR A 85 -20.86 18.95 23.47
CA THR A 85 -21.91 18.08 22.91
C THR A 85 -23.28 18.33 23.55
N ALA A 86 -23.33 18.84 24.79
CA ALA A 86 -24.57 19.17 25.48
C ALA A 86 -25.16 20.50 24.97
N ARG A 87 -24.31 21.52 24.77
CA ARG A 87 -24.71 22.81 24.20
C ARG A 87 -24.74 22.79 22.67
N ARG A 88 -24.25 21.72 22.04
CA ARG A 88 -24.07 21.58 20.59
C ARG A 88 -23.31 22.76 19.98
N THR A 89 -22.14 23.06 20.56
CA THR A 89 -21.23 24.10 20.07
C THR A 89 -19.83 23.56 19.80
N VAL A 90 -19.13 24.21 18.88
CA VAL A 90 -17.68 24.02 18.66
C VAL A 90 -16.95 25.33 18.92
N THR A 91 -15.77 25.24 19.52
CA THR A 91 -14.86 26.38 19.69
C THR A 91 -13.70 26.25 18.74
N ALA A 92 -13.51 27.27 17.90
CA ALA A 92 -12.36 27.38 17.01
C ALA A 92 -11.44 28.51 17.45
N GLN A 93 -10.15 28.22 17.60
CA GLN A 93 -9.12 29.22 17.73
C GLN A 93 -8.86 29.86 16.36
N THR A 94 -8.89 31.20 16.32
CA THR A 94 -8.56 32.00 15.15
C THR A 94 -7.42 32.98 15.46
N PRO A 95 -6.83 33.66 14.47
CA PRO A 95 -5.86 34.73 14.72
C PRO A 95 -6.40 35.86 15.60
N ASP A 96 -7.71 36.13 15.55
CA ASP A 96 -8.38 37.22 16.28
C ASP A 96 -8.92 36.77 17.65
N GLY A 97 -8.70 35.52 18.03
CA GLY A 97 -9.20 34.92 19.28
C GLY A 97 -10.14 33.72 19.07
N PRO A 98 -10.65 33.12 20.16
CA PRO A 98 -11.57 32.00 20.08
C PRO A 98 -12.96 32.45 19.61
N VAL A 99 -13.56 31.65 18.73
CA VAL A 99 -14.92 31.84 18.21
C VAL A 99 -15.75 30.59 18.51
N GLU A 100 -16.96 30.76 19.03
CA GLU A 100 -17.92 29.68 19.29
C GLU A 100 -18.99 29.63 18.19
N LEU A 101 -19.32 28.43 17.71
CA LEU A 101 -20.36 28.19 16.72
C LEU A 101 -21.29 27.07 17.17
N ALA A 102 -22.59 27.34 17.21
CA ALA A 102 -23.61 26.31 17.40
C ALA A 102 -23.79 25.46 16.12
N TYR A 103 -24.23 24.21 16.25
CA TYR A 103 -24.55 23.30 15.15
C TYR A 103 -25.84 22.52 15.42
N ASP A 104 -26.53 22.13 14.34
CA ASP A 104 -27.55 21.08 14.39
C ASP A 104 -26.93 19.71 14.08
N ALA A 105 -25.93 19.68 13.19
CA ALA A 105 -25.12 18.50 12.86
C ALA A 105 -23.63 18.87 12.77
N LEU A 106 -22.76 18.04 13.36
CA LEU A 106 -21.32 18.21 13.34
C LEU A 106 -20.64 17.03 12.61
N VAL A 107 -19.77 17.33 11.65
CA VAL A 107 -18.94 16.32 10.97
C VAL A 107 -17.48 16.53 11.33
N LEU A 108 -16.86 15.52 11.95
CA LEU A 108 -15.46 15.50 12.33
C LEU A 108 -14.64 14.78 11.25
N SER A 109 -13.79 15.51 10.54
CA SER A 109 -12.83 14.98 9.56
C SER A 109 -11.43 15.56 9.77
N PRO A 110 -10.86 15.53 11.00
CA PRO A 110 -9.58 16.18 11.32
C PRO A 110 -8.36 15.48 10.70
N GLY A 111 -8.54 14.25 10.18
CA GLY A 111 -7.47 13.43 9.60
C GLY A 111 -6.51 12.90 10.66
N ALA A 112 -5.27 12.64 10.25
CA ALA A 112 -4.23 12.06 11.11
C ALA A 112 -2.91 12.86 11.06
N LYS A 113 -2.28 13.10 12.21
CA LYS A 113 -0.98 13.77 12.36
C LYS A 113 0.18 12.80 12.17
N ALA A 114 1.29 13.29 11.60
CA ALA A 114 2.53 12.52 11.56
C ALA A 114 2.94 12.08 12.98
N ILE A 115 3.38 10.83 13.09
CA ILE A 115 3.94 10.31 14.34
C ILE A 115 5.29 10.99 14.55
N ARG A 116 5.50 11.53 15.76
CA ARG A 116 6.79 12.04 16.22
C ARG A 116 7.33 11.07 17.27
N PRO A 117 8.25 10.17 16.92
CA PRO A 117 8.85 9.24 17.88
C PRO A 117 9.75 9.99 18.87
N ASP A 118 10.02 9.39 20.02
CA ASP A 118 10.91 9.96 21.03
C ASP A 118 12.39 9.80 20.62
N ILE A 119 12.79 10.59 19.61
CA ILE A 119 14.16 10.64 19.07
C ILE A 119 14.74 12.01 19.46
N PRO A 120 15.82 12.06 20.27
CA PRO A 120 16.50 13.31 20.58
C PRO A 120 16.92 14.05 19.30
N GLY A 121 16.63 15.35 19.24
CA GLY A 121 16.94 16.21 18.09
C GLY A 121 15.89 16.29 16.98
N LEU A 122 14.74 15.62 17.15
CA LEU A 122 13.64 15.67 16.16
C LEU A 122 13.02 17.07 15.97
N ASP A 123 13.28 18.00 16.89
CA ASP A 123 12.84 19.40 16.80
C ASP A 123 13.83 20.29 16.02
N SER A 124 14.91 19.71 15.46
CA SER A 124 15.82 20.43 14.56
C SER A 124 15.03 21.09 13.41
N PRO A 125 15.40 22.31 13.00
CA PRO A 125 14.79 22.98 11.85
C PRO A 125 15.04 22.22 10.54
N ARG A 126 15.96 21.26 10.49
CA ARG A 126 16.21 20.43 9.31
C ARG A 126 15.23 19.26 9.18
N VAL A 127 14.44 18.99 10.22
CA VAL A 127 13.42 17.95 10.22
C VAL A 127 12.09 18.52 9.72
N SER A 128 11.55 17.94 8.66
CA SER A 128 10.23 18.27 8.11
C SER A 128 9.39 17.02 7.92
N THR A 129 8.06 17.20 7.93
CA THR A 129 7.11 16.19 7.44
C THR A 129 6.70 16.55 6.02
N LEU A 130 5.97 15.66 5.34
CA LEU A 130 5.36 15.97 4.04
C LEU A 130 3.85 15.69 4.09
N ARG A 131 3.09 16.59 4.71
CA ARG A 131 1.64 16.44 4.91
C ARG A 131 0.82 17.60 4.35
N THR A 132 1.36 18.81 4.39
CA THR A 132 0.64 20.03 3.99
C THR A 132 1.27 20.67 2.76
N VAL A 133 0.55 21.61 2.12
CA VAL A 133 1.11 22.44 1.04
C VAL A 133 2.32 23.23 1.53
N ASP A 134 2.25 23.77 2.76
CA ASP A 134 3.34 24.55 3.36
C ASP A 134 4.59 23.67 3.59
N ASP A 135 4.41 22.40 3.98
CA ASP A 135 5.50 21.42 4.09
C ASP A 135 6.21 21.22 2.74
N ALA A 136 5.43 21.01 1.68
CA ALA A 136 5.97 20.76 0.34
C ALA A 136 6.66 21.99 -0.25
N ILE A 137 6.11 23.20 -0.04
CA ILE A 137 6.75 24.47 -0.43
C ILE A 137 8.08 24.62 0.29
N ARG A 138 8.11 24.38 1.61
CA ARG A 138 9.34 24.47 2.39
C ARG A 138 10.39 23.48 1.91
N LEU A 139 10.02 22.20 1.78
CA LEU A 139 10.95 21.16 1.33
C LEU A 139 11.49 21.45 -0.07
N LYS A 140 10.65 21.97 -0.98
CA LYS A 140 11.10 22.40 -2.30
C LYS A 140 12.03 23.63 -2.23
N SER A 141 11.74 24.61 -1.37
CA SER A 141 12.61 25.78 -1.17
C SER A 141 13.99 25.36 -0.68
N ASP A 142 14.04 24.48 0.32
CA ASP A 142 15.31 23.98 0.87
C ASP A 142 16.15 23.26 -0.21
N VAL A 143 15.50 22.50 -1.10
CA VAL A 143 16.15 21.88 -2.27
C VAL A 143 16.62 22.95 -3.29
N ASP A 144 15.78 23.92 -3.61
CA ASP A 144 16.10 25.00 -4.56
C ASP A 144 17.25 25.90 -4.05
N GLU A 145 17.40 26.01 -2.73
CA GLU A 145 18.45 26.78 -2.04
C GLU A 145 19.79 26.02 -1.90
N GLY A 146 19.84 24.77 -2.35
CA GLY A 146 21.09 24.02 -2.50
C GLY A 146 21.29 22.86 -1.54
N ALA A 147 20.24 22.37 -0.86
CA ALA A 147 20.34 21.09 -0.16
C ALA A 147 20.78 19.97 -1.10
N SER A 148 21.73 19.16 -0.66
CA SER A 148 22.41 18.15 -1.47
C SER A 148 22.25 16.73 -0.92
N ARG A 149 21.98 16.59 0.39
CA ARG A 149 21.81 15.30 1.07
C ARG A 149 20.52 15.26 1.86
N ALA A 150 19.78 14.16 1.73
CA ALA A 150 18.56 13.95 2.48
C ALA A 150 18.52 12.57 3.15
N VAL A 151 17.98 12.54 4.37
CA VAL A 151 17.60 11.30 5.05
C VAL A 151 16.09 11.23 5.16
N VAL A 152 15.48 10.15 4.68
CA VAL A 152 14.06 9.89 4.85
C VAL A 152 13.89 8.81 5.92
N LEU A 153 13.22 9.16 7.02
CA LEU A 153 12.92 8.25 8.12
C LEU A 153 11.55 7.61 7.87
N GLY A 154 11.54 6.32 7.57
CA GLY A 154 10.36 5.53 7.22
C GLY A 154 10.21 5.31 5.72
N ALA A 155 10.02 4.05 5.32
CA ALA A 155 9.89 3.58 3.95
C ALA A 155 8.46 3.11 3.62
N GLY A 156 7.45 3.75 4.24
CA GLY A 156 6.07 3.66 3.79
C GLY A 156 5.84 4.44 2.48
N PHE A 157 4.60 4.44 1.98
CA PHE A 157 4.23 5.10 0.71
C PHE A 157 4.76 6.54 0.60
N ILE A 158 4.46 7.40 1.57
CA ILE A 158 4.89 8.81 1.59
C ILE A 158 6.42 8.92 1.64
N GLY A 159 7.09 8.03 2.40
CA GLY A 159 8.54 8.03 2.53
C GLY A 159 9.22 7.69 1.20
N LEU A 160 8.73 6.69 0.48
CA LEU A 160 9.26 6.34 -0.82
C LEU A 160 8.98 7.41 -1.89
N GLU A 161 7.78 8.01 -1.89
CA GLU A 161 7.49 9.13 -2.80
C GLU A 161 8.40 10.34 -2.52
N ALA A 162 8.66 10.65 -1.25
CA ALA A 162 9.60 11.71 -0.88
C ALA A 162 11.04 11.35 -1.30
N ALA A 163 11.47 10.12 -1.08
CA ALA A 163 12.81 9.66 -1.47
C ALA A 163 13.02 9.72 -2.99
N GLU A 164 12.05 9.22 -3.77
CA GLU A 164 12.04 9.31 -5.24
C GLU A 164 12.09 10.78 -5.68
N ALA A 165 11.20 11.63 -5.14
CA ALA A 165 11.16 13.04 -5.49
C ALA A 165 12.50 13.74 -5.24
N LEU A 166 13.13 13.51 -4.09
CA LEU A 166 14.41 14.14 -3.76
C LEU A 166 15.57 13.59 -4.62
N ALA A 167 15.59 12.28 -4.90
CA ALA A 167 16.58 11.67 -5.78
C ALA A 167 16.47 12.21 -7.21
N MET A 168 15.25 12.38 -7.73
CA MET A 168 15.00 13.01 -9.04
C MET A 168 15.47 14.46 -9.12
N ARG A 169 15.54 15.17 -7.99
CA ARG A 169 16.11 16.52 -7.88
C ARG A 169 17.64 16.52 -7.76
N GLY A 170 18.27 15.34 -7.75
CA GLY A 170 19.72 15.17 -7.72
C GLY A 170 20.35 15.10 -6.33
N LEU A 171 19.55 14.93 -5.27
CA LEU A 171 20.07 14.76 -3.91
C LEU A 171 20.64 13.35 -3.71
N ASP A 172 21.65 13.25 -2.85
CA ASP A 172 22.07 11.99 -2.25
C ASP A 172 21.07 11.61 -1.14
N VAL A 173 20.27 10.57 -1.39
CA VAL A 173 19.14 10.19 -0.53
C VAL A 173 19.42 8.87 0.16
N THR A 174 19.28 8.86 1.49
CA THR A 174 19.25 7.62 2.28
C THR A 174 17.88 7.44 2.93
N VAL A 175 17.24 6.29 2.66
CA VAL A 175 16.01 5.85 3.34
C VAL A 175 16.40 4.96 4.51
N VAL A 176 15.88 5.26 5.69
CA VAL A 176 16.08 4.48 6.92
C VAL A 176 14.74 3.89 7.34
N GLU A 177 14.67 2.56 7.48
CA GLU A 177 13.46 1.82 7.83
C GLU A 177 13.74 0.83 8.97
N LEU A 178 12.83 0.78 9.94
CA LEU A 178 12.91 -0.15 11.07
C LEU A 178 12.52 -1.56 10.65
N ALA A 179 11.51 -1.70 9.80
CA ALA A 179 11.08 -2.98 9.27
C ALA A 179 12.19 -3.65 8.42
N PRO A 180 12.14 -4.97 8.22
CA PRO A 180 13.15 -5.69 7.44
C PRO A 180 13.19 -5.35 5.94
N HIS A 181 12.22 -4.59 5.43
CA HIS A 181 12.16 -4.17 4.03
C HIS A 181 11.30 -2.91 3.87
N VAL A 182 11.44 -2.24 2.72
CA VAL A 182 10.60 -1.11 2.31
C VAL A 182 9.15 -1.54 2.06
N LEU A 183 8.21 -0.59 2.14
CA LEU A 183 6.77 -0.86 2.08
C LEU A 183 6.38 -2.05 2.98
N PRO A 184 6.42 -1.92 4.32
CA PRO A 184 6.14 -3.04 5.23
C PRO A 184 4.85 -3.85 4.94
N PRO A 185 3.77 -3.27 4.36
CA PRO A 185 2.61 -4.05 3.93
C PRO A 185 2.83 -4.99 2.72
N LEU A 186 3.87 -4.78 1.92
CA LEU A 186 4.20 -5.58 0.74
C LEU A 186 4.90 -6.90 1.14
N GLU A 187 4.73 -7.96 0.38
CA GLU A 187 5.43 -9.23 0.62
C GLU A 187 6.94 -9.07 0.38
N PRO A 188 7.81 -9.71 1.18
CA PRO A 188 9.27 -9.52 1.10
C PRO A 188 9.85 -9.74 -0.30
N GLU A 189 9.38 -10.74 -1.04
CA GLU A 189 9.81 -11.02 -2.41
C GLU A 189 9.42 -9.92 -3.41
N LEU A 190 8.36 -9.17 -3.15
CA LEU A 190 7.98 -8.01 -3.95
C LEU A 190 8.73 -6.76 -3.49
N ALA A 191 8.92 -6.60 -2.18
CA ALA A 191 9.67 -5.49 -1.59
C ALA A 191 11.12 -5.49 -2.03
N HIS A 192 11.74 -6.66 -2.21
CA HIS A 192 13.09 -6.77 -2.77
C HIS A 192 13.21 -6.07 -4.13
N LEU A 193 12.21 -6.22 -5.02
CA LEU A 193 12.21 -5.59 -6.35
C LEU A 193 12.13 -4.07 -6.25
N VAL A 194 11.32 -3.57 -5.31
CA VAL A 194 11.22 -2.14 -5.01
C VAL A 194 12.55 -1.61 -4.47
N THR A 195 13.21 -2.35 -3.58
CA THR A 195 14.55 -1.99 -3.07
C THR A 195 15.59 -1.93 -4.19
N GLN A 196 15.58 -2.87 -5.15
CA GLN A 196 16.50 -2.82 -6.29
C GLN A 196 16.25 -1.59 -7.18
N GLU A 197 14.99 -1.21 -7.38
CA GLU A 197 14.65 -0.02 -8.16
C GLU A 197 15.07 1.27 -7.46
N LEU A 198 14.89 1.37 -6.13
CA LEU A 198 15.42 2.48 -5.33
C LEU A 198 16.94 2.61 -5.49
N ARG A 199 17.67 1.48 -5.38
CA ARG A 199 19.12 1.46 -5.60
C ARG A 199 19.49 1.87 -7.03
N ALA A 200 18.71 1.44 -8.04
CA ALA A 200 18.93 1.78 -9.43
C ALA A 200 18.77 3.29 -9.73
N ILE A 201 17.89 3.98 -9.01
CA ILE A 201 17.74 5.44 -9.09
C ILE A 201 18.66 6.21 -8.13
N GLY A 202 19.63 5.53 -7.50
CA GLY A 202 20.65 6.15 -6.66
C GLY A 202 20.27 6.35 -5.19
N VAL A 203 19.15 5.80 -4.72
CA VAL A 203 18.75 5.85 -3.32
C VAL A 203 19.46 4.76 -2.51
N THR A 204 20.08 5.15 -1.41
CA THR A 204 20.61 4.21 -0.42
C THR A 204 19.49 3.75 0.51
N VAL A 205 19.34 2.43 0.69
CA VAL A 205 18.32 1.85 1.59
C VAL A 205 19.01 1.22 2.80
N ARG A 206 18.58 1.60 4.00
CA ARG A 206 19.00 1.07 5.29
C ARG A 206 17.76 0.56 6.03
N ASP A 207 17.38 -0.67 5.78
CA ASP A 207 16.29 -1.37 6.47
C ASP A 207 16.79 -2.11 7.73
N ALA A 208 15.87 -2.68 8.50
CA ALA A 208 16.11 -3.37 9.76
C ALA A 208 16.89 -2.54 10.80
N VAL A 209 16.85 -1.20 10.72
CA VAL A 209 17.62 -0.31 11.59
C VAL A 209 16.85 0.96 11.93
N ALA A 210 16.84 1.32 13.21
CA ALA A 210 16.21 2.55 13.70
C ALA A 210 17.18 3.73 13.69
N ALA A 211 16.67 4.94 13.43
CA ALA A 211 17.32 6.16 13.89
C ALA A 211 17.15 6.30 15.41
N THR A 212 18.22 6.70 16.10
CA THR A 212 18.29 6.79 17.57
C THR A 212 18.47 8.23 18.06
N SER A 213 19.13 9.08 17.29
CA SER A 213 19.22 10.52 17.55
C SER A 213 19.50 11.30 16.27
N ILE A 214 19.17 12.59 16.29
CA ILE A 214 19.53 13.56 15.27
C ILE A 214 20.39 14.63 15.95
N GLU A 215 21.65 14.73 15.54
CA GLU A 215 22.57 15.73 16.05
C GLU A 215 22.55 16.94 15.10
N ASP A 216 22.04 18.08 15.58
CA ASP A 216 21.97 19.30 14.77
C ASP A 216 23.33 20.04 14.84
N GLY A 217 24.07 20.01 13.74
CA GLY A 217 25.35 20.71 13.58
C GLY A 217 25.18 22.08 12.92
N PRO A 218 26.24 22.91 12.90
CA PRO A 218 26.20 24.24 12.29
C PRO A 218 25.81 24.23 10.81
N ASP A 219 26.35 23.28 10.04
CA ASP A 219 26.19 23.22 8.59
C ASP A 219 25.20 22.13 8.15
N GLU A 220 25.09 21.03 8.90
CA GLU A 220 24.30 19.84 8.58
C GLU A 220 23.77 19.15 9.83
N ALA A 221 22.73 18.33 9.70
CA ALA A 221 22.33 17.37 10.72
C ALA A 221 23.08 16.05 10.53
N THR A 222 23.29 15.30 11.62
CA THR A 222 23.75 13.90 11.57
C THR A 222 22.71 12.98 12.18
N VAL A 223 22.17 12.06 11.38
CA VAL A 223 21.28 11.00 11.84
C VAL A 223 22.13 9.82 12.32
N VAL A 224 21.95 9.43 13.59
CA VAL A 224 22.65 8.31 14.21
C VAL A 224 21.74 7.10 14.26
N LEU A 225 22.20 5.96 13.74
CA LEU A 225 21.42 4.73 13.69
C LEU A 225 21.76 3.80 14.86
N GLY A 226 20.87 2.83 15.13
CA GLY A 226 21.02 1.85 16.20
C GLY A 226 22.21 0.90 16.04
N ASP A 227 22.75 0.77 14.82
CA ASP A 227 23.99 0.02 14.54
C ASP A 227 25.27 0.87 14.73
N GLY A 228 25.13 2.13 15.16
CA GLY A 228 26.22 3.08 15.34
C GLY A 228 26.65 3.83 14.07
N SER A 229 26.05 3.53 12.92
CA SER A 229 26.31 4.30 11.70
C SER A 229 25.78 5.73 11.81
N ARG A 230 26.42 6.64 11.10
CA ARG A 230 26.16 8.08 11.15
C ARG A 230 26.01 8.60 9.73
N ILE A 231 24.90 9.27 9.45
CA ILE A 231 24.55 9.75 8.12
C ILE A 231 24.35 11.26 8.18
N ALA A 232 25.15 11.99 7.42
CA ALA A 232 25.03 13.44 7.31
C ALA A 232 23.85 13.82 6.38
N ALA A 233 23.10 14.85 6.76
CA ALA A 233 21.90 15.27 6.04
C ALA A 233 21.71 16.79 6.12
N ASP A 234 21.40 17.40 4.98
CA ASP A 234 20.95 18.80 4.94
C ASP A 234 19.46 18.89 5.31
N LEU A 235 18.71 17.83 4.96
CA LEU A 235 17.28 17.67 5.17
C LEU A 235 16.96 16.30 5.76
N VAL A 236 16.03 16.27 6.71
CA VAL A 236 15.48 15.02 7.27
C VAL A 236 13.97 15.01 7.08
N VAL A 237 13.45 14.05 6.33
CA VAL A 237 12.01 13.88 6.11
C VAL A 237 11.47 12.80 7.05
N LEU A 238 10.54 13.17 7.93
CA LEU A 238 9.90 12.26 8.87
C LEU A 238 8.63 11.65 8.28
N SER A 239 8.66 10.34 8.05
CA SER A 239 7.58 9.55 7.41
C SER A 239 7.37 8.19 8.11
N VAL A 240 7.39 8.19 9.44
CA VAL A 240 7.26 6.97 10.27
C VAL A 240 5.80 6.61 10.62
N GLY A 241 4.86 7.02 9.78
CA GLY A 241 3.42 6.79 9.95
C GLY A 241 2.65 7.96 10.56
N VAL A 242 1.35 7.73 10.76
CA VAL A 242 0.39 8.75 11.21
C VAL A 242 -0.47 8.23 12.35
N ARG A 243 -0.99 9.14 13.17
CA ARG A 243 -1.95 8.88 14.26
C ARG A 243 -3.17 9.81 14.13
N PRO A 244 -4.38 9.35 14.48
CA PRO A 244 -5.58 10.20 14.47
C PRO A 244 -5.40 11.54 15.19
N ASP A 245 -5.94 12.63 14.62
CA ASP A 245 -5.88 13.97 15.20
C ASP A 245 -7.17 14.30 15.98
N THR A 246 -7.31 13.66 17.15
CA THR A 246 -8.62 13.56 17.83
C THR A 246 -8.66 14.09 19.25
N ALA A 247 -7.53 14.55 19.79
CA ALA A 247 -7.41 14.95 21.20
C ALA A 247 -8.50 15.95 21.67
N PRO A 248 -8.89 16.99 20.90
CA PRO A 248 -9.98 17.89 21.28
C PRO A 248 -11.35 17.21 21.41
N PHE A 249 -11.59 16.15 20.61
CA PHE A 249 -12.88 15.45 20.55
C PHE A 249 -12.97 14.36 21.61
N GLU A 250 -11.85 13.68 21.89
CA GLU A 250 -11.74 12.76 23.02
C GLU A 250 -11.92 13.52 24.35
N ALA A 251 -11.31 14.69 24.49
CA ALA A 251 -11.53 15.57 25.64
C ALA A 251 -12.98 16.06 25.80
N ALA A 252 -13.75 16.08 24.70
CA ALA A 252 -15.18 16.39 24.69
C ALA A 252 -16.08 15.17 25.05
N GLY A 253 -15.49 14.02 25.38
CA GLY A 253 -16.21 12.81 25.75
C GLY A 253 -16.70 11.95 24.58
N ILE A 254 -16.23 12.22 23.36
CA ILE A 254 -16.50 11.35 22.21
C ILE A 254 -15.64 10.08 22.34
N GLU A 255 -16.26 8.92 22.14
CA GLU A 255 -15.59 7.63 22.34
C GLU A 255 -14.49 7.42 21.29
N CYS A 256 -13.29 7.08 21.79
CA CYS A 256 -12.12 6.81 20.98
C CYS A 256 -11.48 5.47 21.36
N GLU A 257 -10.99 4.72 20.37
CA GLU A 257 -10.19 3.52 20.56
C GLU A 257 -8.78 3.79 20.04
N ARG A 258 -7.77 3.76 20.93
CA ARG A 258 -6.36 4.06 20.58
C ARG A 258 -6.22 5.40 19.83
N GLY A 259 -6.99 6.39 20.28
CA GLY A 259 -7.07 7.72 19.69
C GLY A 259 -7.94 7.83 18.43
N ALA A 260 -8.45 6.75 17.84
CA ALA A 260 -9.35 6.84 16.69
C ALA A 260 -10.81 6.95 17.15
N ILE A 261 -11.60 7.86 16.57
CA ILE A 261 -13.02 8.04 16.90
C ILE A 261 -13.79 6.76 16.52
N VAL A 262 -14.55 6.22 17.47
CA VAL A 262 -15.43 5.08 17.24
C VAL A 262 -16.71 5.57 16.55
N VAL A 263 -17.10 4.90 15.47
CA VAL A 263 -18.31 5.22 14.71
C VAL A 263 -19.14 3.97 14.39
N ASP A 264 -20.45 4.16 14.20
CA ASP A 264 -21.32 3.15 13.62
C ASP A 264 -21.15 3.03 12.09
N GLU A 265 -21.93 2.15 11.45
CA GLU A 265 -21.87 1.94 9.99
C GLU A 265 -22.28 3.16 9.16
N HIS A 266 -22.87 4.18 9.77
CA HIS A 266 -23.25 5.45 9.12
C HIS A 266 -22.32 6.61 9.51
N GLY A 267 -21.26 6.34 10.26
CA GLY A 267 -20.30 7.35 10.70
C GLY A 267 -20.75 8.14 11.94
N ARG A 268 -21.81 7.72 12.64
CA ARG A 268 -22.28 8.38 13.88
C ARG A 268 -21.36 8.05 15.03
N THR A 269 -21.01 9.04 15.83
CA THR A 269 -20.17 8.87 17.03
C THR A 269 -21.03 8.51 18.25
N SER A 270 -20.42 8.38 19.42
CA SER A 270 -21.14 8.24 20.69
C SER A 270 -21.94 9.48 21.10
N ALA A 271 -21.68 10.64 20.48
CA ALA A 271 -22.40 11.90 20.73
C ALA A 271 -23.52 12.12 19.70
N ASP A 272 -24.72 12.43 20.19
CA ASP A 272 -25.88 12.71 19.35
C ASP A 272 -25.67 13.96 18.46
N GLY A 273 -26.03 13.85 17.19
CA GLY A 273 -25.80 14.91 16.20
C GLY A 273 -24.34 15.11 15.78
N VAL A 274 -23.44 14.15 16.10
CA VAL A 274 -22.03 14.20 15.72
C VAL A 274 -21.64 12.95 14.91
N TRP A 275 -21.07 13.19 13.73
CA TRP A 275 -20.51 12.18 12.83
C TRP A 275 -18.99 12.36 12.70
N ALA A 276 -18.29 11.30 12.32
CA ALA A 276 -16.86 11.35 12.02
C ALA A 276 -16.49 10.52 10.79
N VAL A 277 -15.48 10.95 10.04
CA VAL A 277 -14.98 10.28 8.82
C VAL A 277 -13.47 10.44 8.62
N GLY A 278 -12.92 9.63 7.71
CA GLY A 278 -11.53 9.74 7.25
C GLY A 278 -10.53 9.13 8.22
N ASP A 279 -9.28 9.56 8.15
CA ASP A 279 -8.15 8.94 8.85
C ASP A 279 -8.24 9.00 10.39
N ALA A 280 -9.23 9.74 10.91
CA ALA A 280 -9.47 9.91 12.33
C ALA A 280 -10.39 8.84 12.94
N VAL A 281 -11.06 8.01 12.12
CA VAL A 281 -12.03 7.02 12.62
C VAL A 281 -11.48 5.60 12.64
N VAL A 282 -12.03 4.78 13.53
CA VAL A 282 -11.85 3.33 13.48
C VAL A 282 -12.55 2.78 12.23
N ALA A 283 -11.83 2.00 11.44
CA ALA A 283 -12.42 1.15 10.40
C ALA A 283 -12.18 -0.32 10.74
N THR A 284 -13.05 -1.19 10.24
CA THR A 284 -12.87 -2.64 10.32
C THR A 284 -12.37 -3.12 8.97
N ASP A 285 -11.20 -3.75 8.97
CA ASP A 285 -10.64 -4.37 7.78
C ASP A 285 -11.57 -5.50 7.30
N ALA A 286 -11.96 -5.46 6.03
CA ALA A 286 -12.97 -6.36 5.48
C ALA A 286 -12.54 -7.84 5.45
N VAL A 287 -11.23 -8.12 5.51
CA VAL A 287 -10.67 -9.47 5.38
C VAL A 287 -10.32 -10.04 6.74
N THR A 288 -9.57 -9.29 7.54
CA THR A 288 -9.00 -9.74 8.81
C THR A 288 -9.88 -9.43 10.02
N GLY A 289 -10.88 -8.55 9.87
CA GLY A 289 -11.69 -8.05 10.98
C GLY A 289 -10.92 -7.12 11.93
N MET A 290 -9.64 -6.82 11.66
CA MET A 290 -8.85 -5.91 12.48
C MET A 290 -9.46 -4.52 12.49
N ARG A 291 -9.58 -3.95 13.70
CA ARG A 291 -10.08 -2.59 13.91
C ARG A 291 -8.91 -1.62 14.02
N ARG A 292 -8.79 -0.72 13.04
CA ARG A 292 -7.76 0.34 12.98
C ARG A 292 -8.15 1.44 11.98
N PRO A 293 -7.58 2.65 12.09
CA PRO A 293 -7.69 3.63 11.02
C PRO A 293 -7.12 3.12 9.70
N VAL A 294 -7.76 3.49 8.59
CA VAL A 294 -7.25 3.24 7.23
C VAL A 294 -7.02 4.61 6.56
N PRO A 295 -5.81 5.18 6.68
CA PRO A 295 -5.51 6.54 6.26
C PRO A 295 -5.34 6.63 4.73
N LEU A 296 -6.44 6.50 3.99
CA LEU A 296 -6.49 6.52 2.53
C LEU A 296 -7.58 7.46 2.03
N ALA A 297 -7.25 8.23 0.99
CA ALA A 297 -8.13 9.26 0.45
C ALA A 297 -9.45 8.69 -0.14
N GLY A 298 -9.41 7.51 -0.78
CA GLY A 298 -10.58 6.86 -1.35
C GLY A 298 -11.66 6.51 -0.30
N PRO A 299 -11.33 5.76 0.76
CA PRO A 299 -12.20 5.57 1.92
C PRO A 299 -12.72 6.89 2.53
N ALA A 300 -11.86 7.88 2.78
CA ALA A 300 -12.26 9.16 3.38
C ALA A 300 -13.31 9.90 2.55
N ASN A 301 -13.09 10.04 1.23
CA ASN A 301 -14.03 10.70 0.32
C ASN A 301 -15.37 9.97 0.26
N ARG A 302 -15.37 8.63 0.19
CA ARG A 302 -16.60 7.83 0.17
C ARG A 302 -17.38 7.94 1.47
N ALA A 303 -16.70 7.89 2.61
CA ALA A 303 -17.31 8.05 3.94
C ALA A 303 -17.96 9.43 4.09
N GLY A 304 -17.25 10.51 3.74
CA GLY A 304 -17.80 11.87 3.80
C GLY A 304 -19.08 12.02 2.98
N ARG A 305 -19.10 11.46 1.76
CA ARG A 305 -20.30 11.46 0.90
C ARG A 305 -21.48 10.73 1.55
N LEU A 306 -21.24 9.62 2.24
CA LEU A 306 -22.28 8.79 2.86
C LEU A 306 -22.80 9.40 4.16
N VAL A 307 -21.94 10.01 4.98
CA VAL A 307 -22.34 10.78 6.17
C VAL A 307 -23.28 11.92 5.81
N ALA A 308 -23.02 12.63 4.70
CA ALA A 308 -23.94 13.68 4.24
C ALA A 308 -25.30 13.12 3.79
N ASP A 309 -25.35 11.91 3.22
CA ASP A 309 -26.61 11.22 2.94
C ASP A 309 -27.35 10.88 4.25
N ASP A 310 -26.63 10.47 5.30
CA ASP A 310 -27.21 10.15 6.61
C ASP A 310 -27.76 11.39 7.35
N ILE A 311 -27.03 12.49 7.35
CA ILE A 311 -27.45 13.75 8.00
C ILE A 311 -28.74 14.28 7.36
N VAL A 312 -28.79 14.32 6.02
CA VAL A 312 -29.91 14.98 5.30
C VAL A 312 -31.07 14.02 5.04
N ARG A 313 -30.80 12.71 4.89
CA ARG A 313 -31.79 11.69 4.50
C ARG A 313 -31.55 10.34 5.21
N PRO A 314 -31.59 10.29 6.55
CA PRO A 314 -31.14 9.14 7.36
C PRO A 314 -31.77 7.80 6.96
N GLY A 315 -33.04 7.79 6.54
CA GLY A 315 -33.74 6.57 6.11
C GLY A 315 -33.30 5.99 4.75
N SER A 316 -32.41 6.65 4.02
CA SER A 316 -31.96 6.25 2.68
C SER A 316 -30.43 6.17 2.54
N ALA A 317 -29.70 6.50 3.61
CA ALA A 317 -28.25 6.46 3.61
C ALA A 317 -27.77 5.01 3.56
N ARG A 318 -26.79 4.74 2.69
CA ARG A 318 -26.14 3.43 2.65
C ARG A 318 -25.06 3.38 3.74
N PRO A 319 -24.77 2.20 4.30
CA PRO A 319 -23.66 2.05 5.22
C PRO A 319 -22.32 2.35 4.53
N ILE A 320 -21.37 2.88 5.30
CA ILE A 320 -19.99 3.08 4.91
C ILE A 320 -19.37 1.70 4.70
N PRO A 321 -18.86 1.40 3.49
CA PRO A 321 -18.29 0.10 3.22
C PRO A 321 -16.97 -0.08 3.99
N ASN A 322 -16.76 -1.28 4.54
CA ASN A 322 -15.47 -1.66 5.10
C ASN A 322 -14.38 -1.53 4.02
N PRO A 323 -13.24 -0.88 4.34
CA PRO A 323 -12.13 -0.77 3.41
C PRO A 323 -11.44 -2.13 3.21
N VAL A 324 -10.95 -2.35 1.99
CA VAL A 324 -10.12 -3.50 1.60
C VAL A 324 -8.64 -3.10 1.41
N GLY A 325 -8.22 -1.99 1.99
CA GLY A 325 -6.79 -1.59 2.03
C GLY A 325 -6.11 -1.36 0.68
N THR A 326 -6.84 -1.07 -0.41
CA THR A 326 -6.23 -0.88 -1.74
C THR A 326 -5.30 0.33 -1.76
N ALA A 327 -4.03 0.11 -2.10
CA ALA A 327 -2.99 1.14 -2.17
C ALA A 327 -2.03 0.87 -3.34
N ILE A 328 -1.41 1.93 -3.85
CA ILE A 328 -0.51 1.92 -5.02
C ILE A 328 0.51 3.05 -4.88
N VAL A 329 1.74 2.81 -5.34
CA VAL A 329 2.83 3.80 -5.37
C VAL A 329 3.76 3.55 -6.55
N ARG A 330 4.30 4.64 -7.10
CA ARG A 330 5.37 4.62 -8.08
C ARG A 330 6.73 4.65 -7.36
N VAL A 331 7.67 3.83 -7.82
CA VAL A 331 9.05 3.86 -7.39
C VAL A 331 9.93 3.70 -8.62
N GLY A 332 10.57 4.78 -9.05
CA GLY A 332 11.32 4.83 -10.31
C GLY A 332 10.42 4.47 -11.49
N SER A 333 10.79 3.42 -12.21
CA SER A 333 10.02 2.84 -13.31
C SER A 333 8.98 1.82 -12.87
N LEU A 334 9.03 1.35 -11.62
CA LEU A 334 8.11 0.35 -11.10
C LEU A 334 6.84 0.99 -10.52
N THR A 335 5.75 0.25 -10.64
CA THR A 335 4.54 0.43 -9.86
C THR A 335 4.43 -0.72 -8.86
N ALA A 336 4.18 -0.42 -7.59
CA ALA A 336 3.87 -1.39 -6.55
C ALA A 336 2.47 -1.13 -6.00
N ALA A 337 1.63 -2.17 -5.93
CA ALA A 337 0.25 -2.05 -5.50
C ALA A 337 -0.23 -3.27 -4.71
N MET A 338 -1.24 -3.07 -3.88
CA MET A 338 -1.77 -4.08 -2.98
C MET A 338 -3.25 -3.87 -2.68
N THR A 339 -3.94 -4.94 -2.28
CA THR A 339 -5.31 -4.91 -1.76
C THR A 339 -5.57 -6.14 -0.89
N GLY A 340 -6.47 -6.04 0.08
CA GLY A 340 -6.75 -7.08 1.06
C GLY A 340 -5.61 -7.25 2.06
N ALA A 341 -5.43 -8.48 2.55
CA ALA A 341 -4.44 -8.82 3.57
C ALA A 341 -3.17 -9.45 2.96
N ASN A 342 -2.02 -9.15 3.57
CA ASN A 342 -0.75 -9.83 3.31
C ASN A 342 -0.59 -11.02 4.29
N ARG A 343 0.43 -11.88 4.09
CA ARG A 343 0.70 -13.06 4.92
C ARG A 343 0.80 -12.71 6.41
N ALA A 344 1.60 -11.70 6.75
CA ALA A 344 1.78 -11.27 8.14
C ALA A 344 0.45 -10.85 8.82
N ALA A 345 -0.45 -10.18 8.09
CA ALA A 345 -1.77 -9.80 8.60
C ALA A 345 -2.72 -10.99 8.72
N LEU A 346 -2.63 -11.97 7.83
CA LEU A 346 -3.40 -13.21 7.88
C LEU A 346 -2.96 -14.09 9.06
N ASP A 347 -1.65 -14.25 9.26
CA ASP A 347 -1.06 -14.95 10.41
C ASP A 347 -1.48 -14.31 11.73
N ALA A 348 -1.38 -12.97 11.82
CA ALA A 348 -1.80 -12.23 13.01
C ALA A 348 -3.30 -12.34 13.30
N ALA A 349 -4.12 -12.57 12.27
CA ALA A 349 -5.57 -12.80 12.39
C ALA A 349 -5.92 -14.27 12.64
N GLY A 350 -4.96 -15.20 12.59
CA GLY A 350 -5.20 -16.64 12.71
C GLY A 350 -6.05 -17.21 11.57
N LEU A 351 -5.92 -16.67 10.36
CA LEU A 351 -6.63 -17.14 9.17
C LEU A 351 -5.77 -18.15 8.40
N ASP A 352 -6.30 -19.34 8.14
CA ASP A 352 -5.63 -20.31 7.29
C ASP A 352 -5.74 -19.90 5.81
N TYR A 353 -4.60 -19.82 5.13
CA TYR A 353 -4.55 -19.40 3.73
C TYR A 353 -3.56 -20.22 2.91
N ARG A 354 -3.73 -20.16 1.58
CA ARG A 354 -2.76 -20.58 0.58
C ARG A 354 -2.32 -19.38 -0.25
N THR A 355 -1.05 -19.38 -0.64
CA THR A 355 -0.47 -18.32 -1.47
C THR A 355 -0.07 -18.86 -2.84
N VAL A 356 -0.36 -18.09 -3.88
CA VAL A 356 0.08 -18.38 -5.25
C VAL A 356 0.87 -17.21 -5.83
N HIS A 357 1.90 -17.52 -6.61
CA HIS A 357 2.78 -16.53 -7.24
C HIS A 357 2.77 -16.72 -8.76
N LEU A 358 2.58 -15.64 -9.51
CA LEU A 358 2.56 -15.64 -10.97
C LEU A 358 3.39 -14.50 -11.54
N HIS A 359 3.89 -14.71 -12.76
CA HIS A 359 4.68 -13.73 -13.50
C HIS A 359 4.12 -13.50 -14.93
N PRO A 360 2.82 -13.20 -15.09
CA PRO A 360 2.22 -12.96 -16.40
C PRO A 360 2.77 -11.70 -17.04
N ASN A 361 2.77 -11.64 -18.37
CA ASN A 361 2.96 -10.36 -19.06
C ASN A 361 1.76 -9.45 -18.86
N GLN A 362 1.98 -8.14 -18.86
CA GLN A 362 0.91 -7.16 -18.77
C GLN A 362 0.02 -7.14 -20.02
N HIS A 363 0.56 -7.53 -21.18
CA HIS A 363 -0.19 -7.78 -22.42
C HIS A 363 0.43 -8.92 -23.25
N ALA A 364 -0.09 -9.17 -24.45
CA ALA A 364 0.35 -10.25 -25.32
C ALA A 364 1.86 -10.19 -25.60
N GLY A 365 2.57 -11.30 -25.37
CA GLY A 365 4.05 -11.33 -25.44
C GLY A 365 4.65 -11.13 -26.83
N TYR A 366 3.87 -11.31 -27.90
CA TYR A 366 4.32 -11.02 -29.27
C TYR A 366 4.17 -9.53 -29.63
N PHE A 367 3.46 -8.74 -28.82
CA PHE A 367 3.29 -7.31 -29.05
C PHE A 367 4.45 -6.52 -28.41
N PRO A 368 4.99 -5.48 -29.07
CA PRO A 368 6.11 -4.71 -28.52
C PRO A 368 5.82 -4.13 -27.14
N GLY A 369 6.85 -4.06 -26.28
CA GLY A 369 6.73 -3.47 -24.94
C GLY A 369 6.15 -4.39 -23.87
N ALA A 370 5.98 -5.70 -24.15
CA ALA A 370 5.52 -6.66 -23.15
C ALA A 370 6.53 -6.76 -21.99
N THR A 371 6.03 -6.54 -20.77
CA THR A 371 6.77 -6.62 -19.51
C THR A 371 6.00 -7.50 -18.53
N GLN A 372 6.70 -8.12 -17.58
CA GLN A 372 6.05 -8.97 -16.60
C GLN A 372 5.48 -8.17 -15.44
N VAL A 373 4.31 -8.60 -14.96
CA VAL A 373 3.75 -8.23 -13.67
C VAL A 373 4.05 -9.37 -12.70
N ARG A 374 4.69 -9.06 -11.58
CA ARG A 374 4.84 -9.96 -10.43
C ARG A 374 3.55 -9.90 -9.65
N LEU A 375 2.82 -11.01 -9.56
CA LEU A 375 1.52 -11.06 -8.90
C LEU A 375 1.53 -12.12 -7.81
N VAL A 376 1.15 -11.72 -6.60
CA VAL A 376 0.94 -12.59 -5.44
C VAL A 376 -0.52 -12.50 -5.03
N LEU A 377 -1.10 -13.65 -4.69
CA LEU A 377 -2.49 -13.76 -4.27
C LEU A 377 -2.61 -14.72 -3.08
N HIS A 378 -3.40 -14.32 -2.09
CA HIS A 378 -3.74 -15.12 -0.91
C HIS A 378 -5.22 -15.50 -0.96
N MET A 379 -5.51 -16.78 -0.75
CA MET A 379 -6.87 -17.31 -0.70
C MET A 379 -7.06 -18.14 0.56
N ARG A 380 -8.28 -18.14 1.11
CA ARG A 380 -8.60 -18.99 2.26
C ARG A 380 -8.48 -20.46 1.88
N SER A 381 -7.91 -21.26 2.78
CA SER A 381 -7.54 -22.64 2.47
C SER A 381 -8.72 -23.59 2.23
N ASP A 382 -9.89 -23.32 2.78
CA ASP A 382 -11.06 -24.20 2.78
C ASP A 382 -11.97 -23.99 1.56
N ASP A 383 -12.29 -22.74 1.23
CA ASP A 383 -13.26 -22.40 0.20
C ASP A 383 -12.70 -21.47 -0.88
N GLY A 384 -11.42 -21.11 -0.78
CA GLY A 384 -10.74 -20.29 -1.78
C GLY A 384 -11.15 -18.82 -1.76
N LEU A 385 -11.86 -18.32 -0.73
CA LEU A 385 -12.20 -16.89 -0.64
C LEU A 385 -10.95 -16.03 -0.88
N LEU A 386 -11.05 -15.04 -1.76
CA LEU A 386 -9.93 -14.15 -2.06
C LEU A 386 -9.67 -13.21 -0.86
N LEU A 387 -8.49 -13.32 -0.25
CA LEU A 387 -8.14 -12.59 0.97
C LEU A 387 -7.21 -11.39 0.70
N GLY A 388 -6.37 -11.48 -0.32
CA GLY A 388 -5.48 -10.38 -0.67
C GLY A 388 -4.71 -10.63 -1.94
N ALA A 389 -4.19 -9.54 -2.51
CA ALA A 389 -3.36 -9.59 -3.68
C ALA A 389 -2.37 -8.41 -3.70
N GLN A 390 -1.22 -8.65 -4.30
CA GLN A 390 -0.16 -7.66 -4.45
C GLN A 390 0.50 -7.81 -5.80
N ALA A 391 0.93 -6.68 -6.38
CA ALA A 391 1.60 -6.69 -7.66
C ALA A 391 2.70 -5.65 -7.77
N VAL A 392 3.79 -6.02 -8.44
CA VAL A 392 4.91 -5.13 -8.80
C VAL A 392 5.27 -5.35 -10.27
N GLY A 393 5.49 -4.26 -11.01
CA GLY A 393 5.84 -4.32 -12.43
C GLY A 393 5.97 -2.96 -13.07
N LEU A 394 6.43 -2.94 -14.32
CA LEU A 394 6.63 -1.69 -15.09
C LEU A 394 5.31 -1.11 -15.62
N ASP A 395 4.33 -1.96 -15.88
CA ASP A 395 3.05 -1.56 -16.48
C ASP A 395 1.92 -2.54 -16.15
N GLY A 396 0.67 -2.05 -16.16
CA GLY A 396 -0.54 -2.83 -15.96
C GLY A 396 -0.75 -3.41 -14.56
N VAL A 397 -0.03 -2.90 -13.56
CA VAL A 397 -0.14 -3.28 -12.14
C VAL A 397 -1.44 -2.76 -11.54
N ASP A 398 -1.73 -1.48 -11.76
CA ASP A 398 -2.95 -0.77 -11.37
C ASP A 398 -4.21 -1.55 -11.77
N LYS A 399 -4.32 -1.92 -13.05
CA LYS A 399 -5.47 -2.66 -13.59
C LYS A 399 -5.71 -4.00 -12.89
N ARG A 400 -4.63 -4.73 -12.56
CA ARG A 400 -4.74 -6.05 -11.91
C ARG A 400 -5.23 -5.88 -10.48
N ILE A 401 -4.68 -4.91 -9.75
CA ILE A 401 -5.08 -4.65 -8.38
C ILE A 401 -6.51 -4.08 -8.31
N ASP A 402 -6.94 -3.24 -9.25
CA ASP A 402 -8.32 -2.75 -9.28
C ASP A 402 -9.35 -3.87 -9.52
N VAL A 403 -9.06 -4.81 -10.42
CA VAL A 403 -9.91 -5.99 -10.65
C VAL A 403 -9.96 -6.86 -9.40
N LEU A 404 -8.81 -7.13 -8.77
CA LEU A 404 -8.73 -7.98 -7.58
C LEU A 404 -9.37 -7.31 -6.35
N ALA A 405 -9.23 -6.00 -6.19
CA ALA A 405 -9.90 -5.22 -5.14
C ALA A 405 -11.43 -5.27 -5.31
N THR A 406 -11.90 -5.23 -6.55
CA THR A 406 -13.32 -5.40 -6.88
C THR A 406 -13.81 -6.80 -6.53
N ALA A 407 -13.04 -7.83 -6.88
CA ALA A 407 -13.35 -9.22 -6.56
C ALA A 407 -13.39 -9.50 -5.05
N ILE A 408 -12.41 -9.02 -4.28
CA ILE A 408 -12.38 -9.11 -2.81
C ILE A 408 -13.63 -8.47 -2.23
N ARG A 409 -13.96 -7.25 -2.68
CA ARG A 409 -15.13 -6.53 -2.18
C ARG A 409 -16.46 -7.21 -2.55
N ALA A 410 -16.49 -7.94 -3.66
CA ALA A 410 -17.64 -8.74 -4.08
C ALA A 410 -17.73 -10.09 -3.34
N GLY A 411 -16.72 -10.46 -2.53
CA GLY A 411 -16.67 -11.74 -1.82
C GLY A 411 -16.42 -12.93 -2.74
N MET A 412 -15.71 -12.72 -3.86
CA MET A 412 -15.39 -13.78 -4.82
C MET A 412 -14.35 -14.75 -4.26
N ALA A 413 -14.50 -16.03 -4.58
CA ALA A 413 -13.43 -17.01 -4.42
C ALA A 413 -12.40 -16.83 -5.55
N ALA A 414 -11.14 -17.18 -5.29
CA ALA A 414 -10.06 -17.09 -6.27
C ALA A 414 -10.37 -17.89 -7.57
N PRO A 415 -11.00 -19.08 -7.53
CA PRO A 415 -11.45 -19.78 -8.75
C PRO A 415 -12.46 -18.99 -9.60
N ASP A 416 -13.29 -18.13 -9.01
CA ASP A 416 -14.27 -17.33 -9.77
C ASP A 416 -13.57 -16.35 -10.75
N LEU A 417 -12.29 -16.04 -10.52
CA LEU A 417 -11.48 -15.20 -11.41
C LEU A 417 -11.26 -15.81 -12.80
N ILE A 418 -11.44 -17.13 -12.95
CA ILE A 418 -11.33 -17.84 -14.23
C ILE A 418 -12.33 -17.28 -15.25
N ASP A 419 -13.54 -16.97 -14.79
CA ASP A 419 -14.68 -16.63 -15.64
C ASP A 419 -14.83 -15.13 -15.91
N LEU A 420 -13.92 -14.30 -15.39
CA LEU A 420 -13.93 -12.86 -15.65
C LEU A 420 -13.64 -12.56 -17.13
N ASP A 421 -14.64 -12.02 -17.83
CA ASP A 421 -14.54 -11.54 -19.22
C ASP A 421 -13.91 -10.13 -19.26
N LEU A 422 -12.57 -10.10 -19.31
CA LEU A 422 -11.79 -8.87 -19.28
C LEU A 422 -11.44 -8.37 -20.69
N ALA A 423 -11.39 -7.05 -20.87
CA ALA A 423 -11.11 -6.43 -22.16
C ALA A 423 -9.76 -6.87 -22.75
N TYR A 424 -9.78 -7.38 -23.97
CA TYR A 424 -8.59 -7.88 -24.67
C TYR A 424 -8.42 -7.28 -26.07
N SER A 425 -7.27 -6.67 -26.28
CA SER A 425 -6.57 -6.64 -27.57
C SER A 425 -5.05 -6.63 -27.29
N PRO A 426 -4.19 -6.94 -28.28
CA PRO A 426 -2.75 -7.18 -28.05
C PRO A 426 -1.98 -6.09 -27.28
N PRO A 427 -2.25 -4.77 -27.45
CA PRO A 427 -1.56 -3.72 -26.69
C PRO A 427 -1.96 -3.64 -25.20
N TYR A 428 -3.13 -4.17 -24.83
CA TYR A 428 -3.71 -3.92 -23.51
C TYR A 428 -3.80 -5.18 -22.64
N GLY A 429 -3.83 -6.37 -23.24
CA GLY A 429 -4.01 -7.60 -22.50
C GLY A 429 -3.61 -8.83 -23.30
N GLN A 430 -4.04 -9.97 -22.82
CA GLN A 430 -3.84 -11.28 -23.44
C GLN A 430 -5.14 -12.08 -23.31
N ALA A 431 -5.30 -13.12 -24.14
CA ALA A 431 -6.53 -13.91 -24.20
C ALA A 431 -6.95 -14.53 -22.85
N LYS A 432 -5.98 -14.73 -21.95
CA LYS A 432 -6.20 -15.01 -20.54
C LYS A 432 -5.39 -14.00 -19.76
N ASP A 433 -6.05 -13.06 -19.09
CA ASP A 433 -5.35 -12.04 -18.30
C ASP A 433 -4.59 -12.71 -17.14
N GLY A 434 -3.61 -11.99 -16.57
CA GLY A 434 -2.95 -12.40 -15.33
C GLY A 434 -3.94 -12.73 -14.21
N VAL A 435 -5.07 -12.03 -14.13
CA VAL A 435 -6.16 -12.33 -13.19
C VAL A 435 -6.81 -13.69 -13.48
N ASN A 436 -7.13 -14.01 -14.75
CA ASN A 436 -7.70 -15.31 -15.09
C ASN A 436 -6.71 -16.44 -14.81
N LEU A 437 -5.43 -16.23 -15.12
CA LEU A 437 -4.36 -17.19 -14.83
C LEU A 437 -4.20 -17.43 -13.33
N ALA A 438 -4.36 -16.39 -12.50
CA ALA A 438 -4.36 -16.51 -11.05
C ALA A 438 -5.52 -17.40 -10.57
N GLY A 439 -6.73 -17.21 -11.13
CA GLY A 439 -7.87 -18.08 -10.82
C GLY A 439 -7.65 -19.53 -11.23
N MET A 440 -7.09 -19.78 -12.42
CA MET A 440 -6.76 -21.14 -12.88
C MET A 440 -5.73 -21.80 -11.97
N LEU A 441 -4.72 -21.05 -11.54
CA LEU A 441 -3.69 -21.55 -10.62
C LEU A 441 -4.28 -21.87 -9.24
N ALA A 442 -5.10 -20.96 -8.70
CA ALA A 442 -5.81 -21.13 -7.43
C ALA A 442 -6.71 -22.38 -7.44
N ALA A 443 -7.50 -22.56 -8.50
CA ALA A 443 -8.36 -23.74 -8.65
C ALA A 443 -7.57 -25.05 -8.62
N ASN A 444 -6.46 -25.12 -9.38
CA ASN A 444 -5.60 -26.30 -9.39
C ASN A 444 -4.95 -26.58 -8.02
N VAL A 445 -4.70 -25.54 -7.21
CA VAL A 445 -4.16 -25.71 -5.86
C VAL A 445 -5.25 -26.23 -4.92
N LEU A 446 -6.48 -25.70 -5.01
CA LEU A 446 -7.61 -26.10 -4.17
C LEU A 446 -8.08 -27.53 -4.46
N ASP A 447 -8.10 -27.95 -5.73
CA ASP A 447 -8.50 -29.30 -6.12
C ASP A 447 -7.34 -30.32 -6.11
N GLU A 448 -6.17 -29.90 -5.61
CA GLU A 448 -4.94 -30.69 -5.48
C GLU A 448 -4.37 -31.22 -6.81
N THR A 449 -4.83 -30.71 -7.95
CA THR A 449 -4.20 -30.95 -9.26
C THR A 449 -2.77 -30.42 -9.31
N LEU A 450 -2.48 -29.38 -8.52
CA LEU A 450 -1.17 -28.78 -8.34
C LEU A 450 -0.81 -28.66 -6.85
N THR A 451 0.20 -29.42 -6.43
CA THR A 451 0.84 -29.23 -5.11
C THR A 451 1.98 -28.22 -5.25
N LEU A 452 2.05 -27.26 -4.32
CA LEU A 452 3.10 -26.24 -4.29
C LEU A 452 4.11 -26.50 -3.16
N TRP A 453 5.35 -26.06 -3.37
CA TRP A 453 6.33 -25.79 -2.31
C TRP A 453 6.84 -24.35 -2.48
N TYR A 454 7.37 -23.76 -1.41
CA TYR A 454 7.69 -22.33 -1.35
C TYR A 454 9.19 -22.07 -1.23
N ALA A 455 9.60 -20.86 -1.61
CA ALA A 455 11.00 -20.46 -1.55
C ALA A 455 11.55 -20.48 -0.11
N ASP A 456 10.71 -20.24 0.89
CA ASP A 456 11.07 -20.31 2.31
C ASP A 456 11.39 -21.74 2.76
N ASP A 457 10.85 -22.76 2.07
CA ASP A 457 11.09 -24.18 2.36
C ASP A 457 12.39 -24.70 1.71
N LEU A 458 13.21 -23.83 1.10
CA LEU A 458 14.35 -24.23 0.27
C LEU A 458 15.34 -25.12 1.01
N GLU A 459 15.64 -24.80 2.27
CA GLU A 459 16.63 -25.54 3.07
C GLU A 459 16.17 -26.99 3.32
N ASP A 460 14.92 -27.16 3.76
CA ASP A 460 14.32 -28.48 4.00
C ASP A 460 14.17 -29.28 2.69
N VAL A 461 13.69 -28.62 1.63
CA VAL A 461 13.54 -29.22 0.29
C VAL A 461 14.89 -29.71 -0.25
N SER A 462 15.95 -28.92 -0.06
CA SER A 462 17.29 -29.30 -0.53
C SER A 462 17.89 -30.47 0.25
N ALA A 463 17.48 -30.67 1.51
CA ALA A 463 17.92 -31.78 2.34
C ALA A 463 17.15 -33.08 2.05
N GLU A 464 15.85 -33.00 1.77
CA GLU A 464 14.96 -34.16 1.77
C GLU A 464 14.55 -34.65 0.37
N ALA A 465 14.60 -33.78 -0.64
CA ALA A 465 14.04 -34.05 -1.96
C ALA A 465 15.09 -34.02 -3.08
N LEU A 466 14.72 -34.62 -4.23
CA LEU A 466 15.38 -34.31 -5.49
C LEU A 466 14.79 -33.01 -6.05
N ILE A 467 15.63 -32.01 -6.26
CA ILE A 467 15.23 -30.80 -7.00
C ILE A 467 15.38 -31.06 -8.50
N LEU A 468 14.28 -30.95 -9.23
CA LEU A 468 14.24 -31.07 -10.69
C LEU A 468 14.06 -29.68 -11.33
N ASP A 469 15.07 -29.20 -12.05
CA ASP A 469 14.99 -27.98 -12.84
C ASP A 469 14.47 -28.28 -14.25
N ALA A 470 13.24 -27.85 -14.51
CA ALA A 470 12.52 -28.08 -15.76
C ALA A 470 12.79 -27.02 -16.86
N ARG A 471 13.75 -26.10 -16.63
CA ARG A 471 14.21 -25.10 -17.61
C ARG A 471 15.09 -25.73 -18.70
N SER A 472 15.32 -24.98 -19.77
CA SER A 472 16.32 -25.36 -20.78
C SER A 472 17.74 -25.31 -20.20
N GLU A 473 18.68 -26.03 -20.82
CA GLU A 473 20.10 -26.02 -20.42
C GLU A 473 20.70 -24.61 -20.42
N GLY A 474 20.32 -23.77 -21.39
CA GLY A 474 20.77 -22.39 -21.47
C GLY A 474 20.31 -21.54 -20.28
N GLU A 475 19.05 -21.68 -19.86
CA GLU A 475 18.55 -21.01 -18.66
C GLU A 475 19.16 -21.58 -17.37
N TYR A 476 19.46 -22.89 -17.35
CA TYR A 476 20.11 -23.54 -16.21
C TYR A 476 21.54 -23.01 -16.00
N ALA A 477 22.27 -22.78 -17.09
CA ALA A 477 23.65 -22.28 -17.07
C ALA A 477 23.78 -20.86 -16.48
N THR A 478 22.75 -20.01 -16.58
CA THR A 478 22.76 -18.63 -16.03
C THR A 478 22.54 -18.56 -14.52
N GLY A 479 22.28 -19.70 -13.87
CA GLY A 479 22.15 -19.80 -12.42
C GLY A 479 21.09 -20.80 -12.03
N HIS A 480 21.47 -21.79 -11.22
CA HIS A 480 20.63 -22.90 -10.76
C HIS A 480 20.94 -23.26 -9.31
N LEU A 481 20.07 -24.07 -8.70
CA LEU A 481 20.29 -24.59 -7.36
C LEU A 481 21.34 -25.72 -7.39
N PRO A 482 22.37 -25.68 -6.53
CA PRO A 482 23.36 -26.74 -6.42
C PRO A 482 22.71 -28.12 -6.22
N GLY A 483 23.21 -29.12 -6.93
CA GLY A 483 22.69 -30.50 -6.82
C GLY A 483 21.35 -30.76 -7.50
N SER A 484 20.73 -29.76 -8.16
CA SER A 484 19.52 -29.98 -8.95
C SER A 484 19.79 -30.79 -10.23
N LEU A 485 18.82 -31.59 -10.64
CA LEU A 485 18.83 -32.32 -11.91
C LEU A 485 18.17 -31.46 -12.98
N ASN A 486 18.86 -31.17 -14.09
CA ASN A 486 18.26 -30.43 -15.20
C ASN A 486 17.70 -31.36 -16.28
N ILE A 487 16.39 -31.34 -16.46
CA ILE A 487 15.69 -31.98 -17.58
C ILE A 487 14.60 -31.03 -18.04
N ALA A 488 14.74 -30.46 -19.24
CA ALA A 488 13.73 -29.57 -19.77
C ALA A 488 12.35 -30.24 -19.80
N HIS A 489 11.29 -29.52 -19.42
CA HIS A 489 9.92 -30.07 -19.36
C HIS A 489 9.45 -30.75 -20.67
N THR A 490 10.00 -30.35 -21.82
CA THR A 490 9.71 -30.95 -23.13
C THR A 490 10.30 -32.34 -23.32
N GLN A 491 11.39 -32.65 -22.62
CA GLN A 491 12.11 -33.93 -22.68
C GLN A 491 11.71 -34.87 -21.53
N LEU A 492 11.05 -34.34 -20.50
CA LEU A 492 10.78 -35.06 -19.25
C LEU A 492 10.07 -36.40 -19.44
N ARG A 493 9.11 -36.50 -20.37
CA ARG A 493 8.34 -37.73 -20.61
C ARG A 493 9.21 -38.91 -21.05
N GLU A 494 10.25 -38.63 -21.80
CA GLU A 494 11.17 -39.65 -22.35
C GLU A 494 12.30 -39.99 -21.36
N ARG A 495 12.47 -39.18 -20.32
CA ARG A 495 13.59 -39.24 -19.36
C ARG A 495 13.11 -39.47 -17.91
N LEU A 496 11.93 -40.07 -17.73
CA LEU A 496 11.37 -40.35 -16.40
C LEU A 496 12.22 -41.34 -15.59
N ASP A 497 12.88 -42.28 -16.25
CA ASP A 497 13.74 -43.25 -15.56
C ASP A 497 14.96 -42.58 -14.94
N GLU A 498 15.54 -41.58 -15.60
CA GLU A 498 16.63 -40.76 -15.03
C GLU A 498 16.17 -40.02 -13.77
N VAL A 499 14.94 -39.50 -13.75
CA VAL A 499 14.36 -38.86 -12.55
C VAL A 499 14.17 -39.89 -11.45
N ARG A 500 13.67 -41.10 -11.77
CA ARG A 500 13.44 -42.17 -10.78
C ARG A 500 14.75 -42.63 -10.15
N GLU A 501 15.77 -42.84 -10.96
CA GLU A 501 17.12 -43.20 -10.50
C GLU A 501 17.73 -42.10 -9.62
N ALA A 502 17.69 -40.85 -10.06
CA ALA A 502 18.23 -39.72 -9.30
C ALA A 502 17.46 -39.46 -8.00
N ALA A 503 16.14 -39.64 -8.00
CA ALA A 503 15.31 -39.45 -6.82
C ALA A 503 15.61 -40.51 -5.76
N ALA A 504 15.88 -41.74 -6.17
CA ALA A 504 16.16 -42.87 -5.27
C ALA A 504 15.10 -43.03 -4.16
N GLY A 505 13.82 -42.84 -4.51
CA GLY A 505 12.68 -42.91 -3.59
C GLY A 505 12.36 -41.62 -2.83
N ARG A 506 13.19 -40.57 -2.94
CA ARG A 506 12.88 -39.24 -2.38
C ARG A 506 11.75 -38.55 -3.14
N PRO A 507 11.01 -37.62 -2.50
CA PRO A 507 10.11 -36.72 -3.19
C PRO A 507 10.81 -35.90 -4.28
N VAL A 508 10.08 -35.48 -5.31
CA VAL A 508 10.61 -34.64 -6.40
C VAL A 508 10.02 -33.24 -6.32
N ARG A 509 10.88 -32.24 -6.11
CA ARG A 509 10.47 -30.83 -6.01
C ARG A 509 10.91 -30.12 -7.28
N VAL A 510 9.93 -29.72 -8.09
CA VAL A 510 10.17 -29.23 -9.44
C VAL A 510 10.20 -27.71 -9.43
N LEU A 511 11.10 -27.12 -10.20
CA LEU A 511 11.12 -25.69 -10.46
C LEU A 511 11.28 -25.39 -11.95
N CYS A 512 10.91 -24.18 -12.34
CA CYS A 512 11.26 -23.60 -13.63
C CYS A 512 11.47 -22.09 -13.46
N ALA A 513 11.47 -21.30 -14.54
CA ALA A 513 11.63 -19.85 -14.41
C ALA A 513 10.49 -19.18 -13.62
N SER A 514 9.22 -19.47 -13.95
CA SER A 514 8.06 -18.69 -13.49
C SER A 514 6.91 -19.52 -12.89
N GLY A 515 7.08 -20.85 -12.77
CA GLY A 515 6.05 -21.77 -12.27
C GLY A 515 5.25 -22.52 -13.36
N VAL A 516 5.16 -21.98 -14.59
CA VAL A 516 4.31 -22.59 -15.65
C VAL A 516 4.82 -23.96 -16.09
N ARG A 517 6.11 -24.05 -16.44
CA ARG A 517 6.71 -25.32 -16.91
C ARG A 517 6.88 -26.34 -15.79
N SER A 518 7.08 -25.91 -14.55
CA SER A 518 7.18 -26.80 -13.40
C SER A 518 5.81 -27.35 -13.02
N ALA A 519 4.72 -26.60 -13.18
CA ALA A 519 3.37 -27.14 -13.05
C ALA A 519 3.08 -28.24 -14.08
N ILE A 520 3.49 -28.07 -15.34
CA ILE A 520 3.38 -29.12 -16.38
C ILE A 520 4.20 -30.35 -15.99
N ALA A 521 5.45 -30.16 -15.57
CA ALA A 521 6.32 -31.24 -15.14
C ALA A 521 5.77 -31.97 -13.90
N HIS A 522 5.24 -31.25 -12.92
CA HIS A 522 4.55 -31.81 -11.76
C HIS A 522 3.38 -32.72 -12.17
N ARG A 523 2.55 -32.30 -13.15
CA ARG A 523 1.48 -33.17 -13.68
C ARG A 523 2.01 -34.44 -14.33
N ILE A 524 3.10 -34.35 -15.09
CA ILE A 524 3.74 -35.52 -15.70
C ILE A 524 4.23 -36.49 -14.61
N LEU A 525 4.89 -35.96 -13.57
CA LEU A 525 5.48 -36.75 -12.49
C LEU A 525 4.41 -37.41 -11.61
N THR A 526 3.42 -36.66 -11.14
CA THR A 526 2.33 -37.21 -10.31
C THR A 526 1.57 -38.32 -11.03
N GLN A 527 1.25 -38.12 -12.32
CA GLN A 527 0.60 -39.15 -13.15
C GLN A 527 1.50 -40.35 -13.46
N SER A 528 2.81 -40.23 -13.22
CA SER A 528 3.80 -41.30 -13.38
C SER A 528 4.21 -41.93 -12.04
N GLY A 529 3.48 -41.64 -10.96
CA GLY A 529 3.65 -42.25 -9.63
C GLY A 529 4.70 -41.60 -8.73
N PHE A 530 5.15 -40.37 -9.02
CA PHE A 530 6.06 -39.63 -8.16
C PHE A 530 5.30 -38.78 -7.13
N ASP A 531 5.80 -38.70 -5.90
CA ASP A 531 5.51 -37.57 -5.00
C ASP A 531 6.16 -36.32 -5.61
N SER A 532 5.35 -35.35 -6.00
CA SER A 532 5.84 -34.14 -6.64
C SER A 532 5.14 -32.89 -6.13
N ALA A 533 5.88 -31.79 -6.04
CA ALA A 533 5.34 -30.44 -5.88
C ALA A 533 6.09 -29.45 -6.77
N SER A 534 5.44 -28.37 -7.19
CA SER A 534 6.03 -27.30 -8.01
C SER A 534 6.38 -26.07 -7.17
N LEU A 535 7.52 -25.45 -7.43
CA LEU A 535 7.92 -24.20 -6.79
C LEU A 535 6.95 -23.10 -7.18
N SER A 536 6.29 -22.49 -6.21
CA SER A 536 5.39 -21.36 -6.48
C SER A 536 6.18 -20.19 -7.09
N GLY A 537 5.78 -19.73 -8.27
CA GLY A 537 6.43 -18.62 -8.98
C GLY A 537 7.83 -18.91 -9.54
N GLY A 538 8.38 -20.10 -9.32
CA GLY A 538 9.66 -20.53 -9.89
C GLY A 538 10.88 -19.71 -9.44
N MET A 539 11.96 -19.79 -10.23
CA MET A 539 13.23 -19.10 -9.99
C MET A 539 13.10 -17.59 -9.85
N LEU A 540 12.13 -16.96 -10.52
CA LEU A 540 11.89 -15.53 -10.41
C LEU A 540 11.49 -15.14 -8.98
N THR A 541 10.54 -15.87 -8.38
CA THR A 541 10.16 -15.67 -6.98
C THR A 541 11.31 -16.05 -6.05
N LEU A 542 11.95 -17.20 -6.27
CA LEU A 542 13.06 -17.67 -5.43
C LEU A 542 14.20 -16.67 -5.35
N ARG A 543 14.64 -16.10 -6.48
CA ARG A 543 15.70 -15.08 -6.50
C ARG A 543 15.28 -13.85 -5.71
N ALA A 544 14.02 -13.43 -5.84
CA ALA A 544 13.52 -12.26 -5.13
C ALA A 544 13.39 -12.52 -3.61
N THR A 545 12.98 -13.73 -3.20
CA THR A 545 12.97 -14.14 -1.78
C THR A 545 14.38 -14.23 -1.19
N LEU A 546 15.34 -14.79 -1.94
CA LEU A 546 16.75 -14.85 -1.50
C LEU A 546 17.40 -13.46 -1.45
N GLY A 547 16.90 -12.52 -2.25
CA GLY A 547 17.43 -11.17 -2.37
C GLY A 547 18.93 -11.15 -2.68
N ASP A 548 19.67 -10.33 -1.93
CA ASP A 548 21.13 -10.19 -2.10
C ASP A 548 21.90 -11.49 -1.82
N ARG A 549 21.29 -12.50 -1.19
CA ARG A 549 21.90 -13.84 -0.97
C ARG A 549 21.87 -14.71 -2.22
N ALA A 550 21.08 -14.37 -3.25
CA ALA A 550 20.87 -15.23 -4.42
C ALA A 550 22.19 -15.64 -5.10
N ASP A 551 23.19 -14.75 -5.16
CA ASP A 551 24.48 -15.01 -5.79
C ASP A 551 25.37 -15.99 -5.00
N THR A 552 25.09 -16.18 -3.71
CA THR A 552 25.80 -17.17 -2.86
C THR A 552 25.13 -18.53 -2.84
N VAL A 553 23.82 -18.56 -3.10
CA VAL A 553 23.00 -19.78 -3.07
C VAL A 553 22.95 -20.44 -4.45
N LEU A 554 22.90 -19.64 -5.51
CA LEU A 554 22.82 -20.13 -6.89
C LEU A 554 24.21 -20.31 -7.49
N THR A 555 24.38 -21.36 -8.28
CA THR A 555 25.61 -21.69 -9.00
C THR A 555 25.42 -21.51 -10.50
N THR A 556 26.45 -21.04 -11.19
CA THR A 556 26.54 -21.02 -12.65
C THR A 556 27.38 -22.20 -13.15
N ARG A 557 27.15 -22.62 -14.40
CA ARG A 557 27.91 -23.73 -15.01
C ARG A 557 28.90 -23.25 -16.05
#